data_AF-A0A9W7XX10-F1
#
_entry.id   AF-A0A9W7XX10-F1
#
_cell.length_a   1.000
_cell.length_b   1.000
_cell.length_c   1.000
_cell.angle_alpha   90.00
_cell.angle_beta   90.00
_cell.angle_gamma   90.00
#
_symmetry.space_group_name_H-M   'P 1'
#
loop_
_entity.id
_entity.type
_entity.pdbx_description
1 polymer ?
#
loop_
_entity_poly.entity_id
_entity_poly.type
_entity_poly.pdbx_seq_one_letter_code
_entity_poly.pdbx_strand_id
1 'polypeptide(L)'
;MVVYQAVTVTCGKTSVRISVSSGIHAHVCDLASTFDAGSPPTTAIELHARFLEHCAAHGQDAALAILDAMCREHGIPSTSVHIVVQQHGLVEAAAQRVLRAYYLLWNVEGARHCYFAS
;
A
#
# COMPACT_ATOMS: atom_id res chain seq x y z
N MET A 1 7.54 -20.44 6.05
CA MET A 1 8.26 -19.26 6.57
C MET A 1 8.30 -18.23 5.45
N VAL A 2 7.60 -17.11 5.59
CA VAL A 2 7.52 -16.08 4.53
C VAL A 2 8.78 -15.21 4.61
N VAL A 3 9.55 -15.14 3.53
CA VAL A 3 10.73 -14.28 3.43
C VAL A 3 10.30 -12.92 2.92
N TYR A 4 10.66 -11.86 3.64
CA TYR A 4 10.39 -10.49 3.24
C TYR A 4 11.62 -9.85 2.60
N GLN A 5 11.40 -9.11 1.52
CA GLN A 5 12.40 -8.33 0.80
C GLN A 5 11.94 -6.88 0.71
N ALA A 6 12.88 -5.96 0.82
CA ALA A 6 12.59 -4.54 0.84
C ALA A 6 12.58 -3.95 -0.57
N VAL A 7 11.65 -3.04 -0.81
CA VAL A 7 11.59 -2.15 -1.97
C VAL A 7 11.63 -0.72 -1.44
N THR A 8 12.51 0.11 -1.98
CA THR A 8 12.62 1.52 -1.55
C THR A 8 12.00 2.41 -2.62
N VAL A 9 11.00 3.18 -2.23
CA VAL A 9 10.37 4.18 -3.10
C VAL A 9 10.83 5.55 -2.63
N THR A 10 11.34 6.36 -3.56
CA THR A 10 11.90 7.68 -3.25
C THR A 10 11.26 8.73 -4.16
N CYS A 11 10.81 9.84 -3.57
CA CYS A 11 10.36 11.02 -4.31
C CYS A 11 10.90 12.28 -3.63
N GLY A 12 11.72 13.05 -4.36
CA GLY A 12 12.37 14.24 -3.83
C GLY A 12 13.28 13.90 -2.64
N LYS A 13 12.97 14.42 -1.46
CA LYS A 13 13.71 14.16 -0.21
C LYS A 13 13.07 13.08 0.66
N THR A 14 11.92 12.56 0.25
CA THR A 14 11.14 11.59 1.02
C THR A 14 11.39 10.19 0.46
N SER A 15 11.75 9.26 1.33
CA SER A 15 11.94 7.84 0.98
C SER A 15 11.14 6.96 1.94
N VAL A 16 10.55 5.89 1.42
CA VAL A 16 9.85 4.87 2.22
C VAL A 16 10.38 3.49 1.87
N ARG A 17 10.54 2.62 2.88
CA ARG A 17 11.16 1.30 2.73
C ARG A 17 10.13 0.21 3.00
N ILE A 18 9.57 -0.33 1.93
CA ILE A 18 8.43 -1.23 1.97
C ILE A 18 8.91 -2.68 1.98
N SER A 19 8.56 -3.45 3.00
CA SER A 19 8.95 -4.86 3.10
C SER A 19 7.82 -5.79 2.62
N VAL A 20 7.98 -6.36 1.43
CA VAL A 20 7.00 -7.26 0.77
C VAL A 20 7.49 -8.70 0.72
N SER A 21 6.60 -9.67 0.49
CA SER A 21 6.99 -11.07 0.38
C SER A 21 7.84 -11.31 -0.87
N SER A 22 8.77 -12.27 -0.80
CA SER A 22 9.68 -12.60 -1.92
C SER A 22 8.94 -13.04 -3.19
N GLY A 23 7.75 -13.63 -3.05
CA GLY A 23 6.92 -14.06 -4.18
C GLY A 23 6.38 -12.92 -5.05
N ILE A 24 6.29 -11.70 -4.51
CA ILE A 24 5.78 -10.53 -5.24
C ILE A 24 6.81 -9.41 -5.39
N HIS A 25 8.00 -9.58 -4.80
CA HIS A 25 9.05 -8.56 -4.76
C HIS A 25 9.46 -8.06 -6.14
N ALA A 26 9.67 -8.96 -7.10
CA ALA A 26 10.03 -8.59 -8.47
C ALA A 26 8.95 -7.71 -9.13
N HIS A 27 7.68 -8.09 -8.99
CA HIS A 27 6.57 -7.33 -9.54
C HIS A 27 6.43 -5.96 -8.88
N VAL A 28 6.63 -5.86 -7.56
CA VAL A 28 6.63 -4.58 -6.84
C VAL A 28 7.81 -3.70 -7.26
N CYS A 29 8.98 -4.28 -7.55
CA CYS A 29 10.12 -3.52 -8.09
C CYS A 29 9.81 -2.94 -9.47
N ASP A 30 9.17 -3.71 -10.35
CA ASP A 30 8.75 -3.23 -11.67
C ASP A 30 7.75 -2.07 -11.53
N LEU A 31 6.78 -2.19 -10.62
CA LEU A 31 5.83 -1.11 -10.32
C LEU A 31 6.52 0.11 -9.72
N ALA A 32 7.52 -0.07 -8.84
CA ALA A 32 8.32 1.02 -8.30
C ALA A 32 9.14 1.74 -9.38
N SER A 33 9.60 1.03 -10.42
CA SER A 33 10.36 1.62 -11.52
C SER A 33 9.52 2.53 -12.43
N THR A 34 8.20 2.30 -12.48
CA THR A 34 7.24 3.08 -13.28
C THR A 34 6.44 4.07 -12.46
N PHE A 35 6.66 4.10 -11.15
CA PHE A 35 5.92 4.95 -10.24
C PHE A 35 6.38 6.41 -10.36
N ASP A 36 5.47 7.27 -10.80
CA ASP A 36 5.62 8.71 -10.72
C ASP A 36 4.74 9.24 -9.58
N ALA A 37 5.40 9.68 -8.51
CA ALA A 37 4.72 10.29 -7.37
C ALA A 37 4.12 11.67 -7.71
N GLY A 38 4.51 12.28 -8.85
CA GLY A 38 4.09 13.61 -9.26
C GLY A 38 4.68 14.69 -8.36
N SER A 39 3.83 15.39 -7.61
CA SER A 39 4.28 16.43 -6.68
C SER A 39 5.07 15.82 -5.50
N PRO A 40 6.04 16.55 -4.91
CA PRO A 40 6.79 16.02 -3.77
C PRO A 40 5.86 15.71 -2.60
N PRO A 41 5.88 14.49 -2.05
CA PRO A 41 5.09 14.15 -0.88
C PRO A 41 5.64 14.86 0.35
N THR A 42 4.75 15.31 1.22
CA THR A 42 5.08 16.00 2.48
C THR A 42 5.46 15.03 3.60
N THR A 43 5.03 13.78 3.51
CA THR A 43 5.28 12.74 4.52
C THR A 43 5.59 11.37 3.89
N ALA A 44 6.28 10.50 4.63
CA ALA A 44 6.59 9.14 4.17
C ALA A 44 5.31 8.29 3.96
N ILE A 45 4.32 8.46 4.84
CA ILE A 45 3.02 7.77 4.73
C ILE A 45 2.23 8.24 3.50
N GLU A 46 2.35 9.52 3.11
CA GLU A 46 1.77 10.03 1.87
C GLU A 46 2.43 9.39 0.64
N LEU A 47 3.76 9.26 0.63
CA LEU A 47 4.49 8.56 -0.43
C LEU A 47 4.05 7.09 -0.52
N HIS A 48 3.93 6.42 0.62
CA HIS A 48 3.46 5.03 0.70
C HIS A 48 2.04 4.87 0.17
N ALA A 49 1.12 5.77 0.54
CA ALA A 49 -0.26 5.76 0.08
C ALA A 49 -0.38 6.01 -1.44
N ARG A 50 0.41 6.95 -1.98
CA ARG A 50 0.46 7.18 -3.43
C ARG A 50 0.98 5.95 -4.18
N PHE A 51 2.01 5.30 -3.64
CA PHE A 51 2.52 4.07 -4.24
C PHE A 51 1.53 2.91 -4.14
N LEU A 52 0.78 2.82 -3.04
CA LEU A 52 -0.32 1.86 -2.89
C LEU A 52 -1.39 2.06 -3.99
N GLU A 53 -1.79 3.30 -4.28
CA GLU A 53 -2.74 3.58 -5.37
C GLU A 53 -2.19 3.16 -6.74
N HIS A 54 -0.92 3.44 -7.01
CA HIS A 54 -0.26 3.00 -8.24
C HIS A 54 -0.28 1.47 -8.37
N CYS A 55 0.07 0.76 -7.31
CA CYS A 55 -0.01 -0.70 -7.27
C CYS A 55 -1.46 -1.18 -7.46
N ALA A 56 -2.45 -0.54 -6.83
CA ALA A 56 -3.86 -0.91 -6.98
C ALA A 56 -4.37 -0.74 -8.42
N ALA A 57 -3.85 0.24 -9.17
CA ALA A 57 -4.18 0.44 -10.57
C ALA A 57 -3.55 -0.63 -11.51
N HIS A 58 -2.48 -1.29 -11.09
CA HIS A 58 -1.69 -2.20 -11.95
C HIS A 58 -1.65 -3.65 -11.46
N GLY A 59 -2.21 -3.98 -10.30
CA GLY A 59 -2.29 -5.34 -9.78
C GLY A 59 -2.74 -5.44 -8.32
N GLN A 60 -3.80 -6.21 -8.08
CA GLN A 60 -4.39 -6.38 -6.73
C GLN A 60 -3.45 -7.03 -5.73
N ASP A 61 -2.70 -8.06 -6.14
CA ASP A 61 -1.79 -8.78 -5.25
C ASP A 61 -0.65 -7.86 -4.76
N ALA A 62 -0.13 -7.00 -5.64
CA ALA A 62 0.88 -6.00 -5.27
C ALA A 62 0.29 -5.00 -4.28
N ALA A 63 -0.91 -4.48 -4.55
CA ALA A 63 -1.59 -3.54 -3.66
C ALA A 63 -1.87 -4.12 -2.27
N LEU A 64 -2.30 -5.38 -2.18
CA LEU A 64 -2.45 -6.09 -0.89
C LEU A 64 -1.13 -6.19 -0.14
N ALA A 65 -0.04 -6.54 -0.83
CA ALA A 65 1.28 -6.63 -0.23
C ALA A 65 1.80 -5.27 0.26
N ILE A 66 1.54 -4.19 -0.48
CA ILE A 66 1.90 -2.82 -0.06
C ILE A 66 1.04 -2.35 1.10
N LEU A 67 -0.26 -2.66 1.12
CA LEU A 67 -1.15 -2.34 2.23
C LEU A 67 -0.74 -3.08 3.50
N ASP A 68 -0.45 -4.37 3.42
CA ASP A 68 0.06 -5.15 4.56
C ASP A 68 1.39 -4.59 5.07
N ALA A 69 2.32 -4.23 4.16
CA ALA A 69 3.58 -3.62 4.53
C ALA A 69 3.39 -2.25 5.20
N MET A 70 2.51 -1.40 4.65
CA MET A 70 2.11 -0.12 5.26
C MET A 70 1.55 -0.33 6.67
N CYS A 71 0.71 -1.34 6.83
CA CYS A 71 0.10 -1.63 8.12
C CYS A 71 1.15 -2.08 9.15
N ARG A 72 2.06 -2.98 8.77
CA ARG A 72 3.14 -3.43 9.65
C ARG A 72 4.12 -2.32 10.00
N GLU A 73 4.51 -1.50 9.03
CA GLU A 73 5.51 -0.43 9.20
C GLU A 73 4.99 0.72 10.09
N HIS A 74 3.69 1.01 10.02
CA HIS A 74 3.06 2.05 10.82
C HIS A 74 2.31 1.53 12.06
N GLY A 75 2.39 0.22 12.36
CA GLY A 75 1.73 -0.37 13.53
C GLY A 75 0.20 -0.33 13.47
N ILE A 76 -0.36 -0.35 12.26
CA ILE A 76 -1.78 -0.24 11.98
C ILE A 76 -2.44 -1.61 12.10
N PRO A 77 -3.49 -1.77 12.93
CA PRO A 77 -4.34 -2.95 12.85
C PRO A 77 -5.12 -2.93 11.53
N SER A 78 -5.01 -4.00 10.75
CA SER A 78 -5.71 -4.17 9.46
C SER A 78 -7.23 -4.03 9.59
N THR A 79 -7.79 -4.26 10.77
CA THR A 79 -9.22 -4.15 11.08
C THR A 79 -9.71 -2.73 11.36
N SER A 80 -8.83 -1.71 11.35
CA SER A 80 -9.16 -0.36 11.82
C SER A 80 -8.49 0.75 11.01
N VAL A 81 -8.52 0.64 9.67
CA VAL A 81 -7.97 1.66 8.77
C VAL A 81 -8.53 3.08 9.00
N HIS A 82 -9.75 3.20 9.55
CA HIS A 82 -10.35 4.49 9.93
C HIS A 82 -9.62 5.17 11.10
N ILE A 83 -9.05 4.39 12.02
CA ILE A 83 -8.28 4.90 13.16
C ILE A 83 -6.95 5.51 12.68
N VAL A 84 -6.41 5.01 11.57
CA VAL A 84 -5.16 5.48 10.95
C VAL A 84 -5.28 6.90 10.41
N VAL A 85 -6.38 7.17 9.71
CA VAL A 85 -6.69 8.51 9.18
C VAL A 85 -6.69 9.54 10.29
N GLN A 86 -7.30 9.20 11.43
CA GLN A 86 -7.35 10.06 12.60
C GLN A 86 -6.03 10.16 13.36
N GLN A 87 -5.28 9.07 13.53
CA GLN A 87 -4.05 9.05 14.34
C GLN A 87 -2.83 9.66 13.66
N HIS A 88 -2.72 9.53 12.33
CA HIS A 88 -1.57 10.07 11.58
C HIS A 88 -1.78 11.50 11.07
N GLY A 89 -2.91 12.14 11.38
CA GLY A 89 -3.22 13.49 10.92
C GLY A 89 -3.16 13.61 9.40
N LEU A 90 -3.56 12.54 8.68
CA LEU A 90 -3.53 12.53 7.24
C LEU A 90 -4.44 13.65 6.72
N VAL A 91 -3.91 14.45 5.79
CA VAL A 91 -4.74 15.39 5.04
C VAL A 91 -5.86 14.63 4.35
N GLU A 92 -7.05 15.22 4.26
CA GLU A 92 -8.28 14.57 3.78
C GLU A 92 -8.06 13.79 2.46
N ALA A 93 -7.31 14.37 1.54
CA ALA A 93 -6.96 13.71 0.27
C ALA A 93 -6.17 12.41 0.48
N ALA A 94 -5.15 12.39 1.35
CA ALA A 94 -4.37 11.18 1.64
C ALA A 94 -5.21 10.13 2.37
N ALA A 95 -6.05 10.58 3.30
CA ALA A 95 -6.99 9.72 4.01
C ALA A 95 -7.98 9.01 3.08
N GLN A 96 -8.59 9.76 2.16
CA GLN A 96 -9.52 9.21 1.17
C GLN A 96 -8.85 8.17 0.27
N ARG A 97 -7.60 8.40 -0.14
CA ARG A 97 -6.83 7.45 -0.96
C ARG A 97 -6.59 6.13 -0.23
N VAL A 98 -6.14 6.19 1.03
CA VAL A 98 -5.91 5.00 1.87
C VAL A 98 -7.21 4.23 2.09
N LEU A 99 -8.31 4.92 2.43
CA LEU A 99 -9.62 4.29 2.61
C LEU A 99 -10.15 3.67 1.32
N ARG A 100 -10.00 4.36 0.18
CA ARG A 100 -10.43 3.86 -1.13
C ARG A 100 -9.67 2.61 -1.54
N ALA A 101 -8.35 2.61 -1.39
CA ALA A 101 -7.52 1.44 -1.65
C ALA A 101 -7.91 0.27 -0.74
N TYR A 102 -8.13 0.54 0.55
CA TYR A 102 -8.58 -0.47 1.53
C TYR A 102 -9.92 -1.10 1.14
N TYR A 103 -10.94 -0.30 0.82
CA TYR A 103 -12.27 -0.84 0.45
C TYR A 103 -12.29 -1.56 -0.89
N LEU A 104 -11.51 -1.09 -1.88
CA LEU A 104 -11.32 -1.80 -3.14
C LEU A 104 -10.75 -3.20 -2.90
N LEU A 105 -9.73 -3.30 -2.04
CA LEU A 105 -9.09 -4.55 -1.71
C LEU A 105 -9.97 -5.47 -0.85
N TRP A 106 -10.73 -4.93 0.10
CA TRP A 106 -11.68 -5.68 0.92
C TRP A 106 -12.78 -6.34 0.08
N ASN A 107 -13.35 -5.61 -0.88
CA ASN A 107 -14.36 -6.17 -1.78
C ASN A 107 -13.80 -7.29 -2.65
N VAL A 108 -12.52 -7.22 -3.00
CA VAL A 108 -11.83 -8.22 -3.83
C VAL A 108 -11.48 -9.46 -3.03
N GLU A 109 -11.00 -9.30 -1.79
CA GLU A 109 -10.80 -10.43 -0.87
C GLU A 109 -12.13 -11.14 -0.58
N GLY A 110 -13.19 -10.37 -0.30
CA GLY A 110 -14.54 -10.91 -0.14
C GLY A 110 -15.01 -11.67 -1.39
N ALA A 111 -14.80 -11.11 -2.58
CA ALA A 111 -15.12 -11.77 -3.84
C ALA A 111 -14.27 -13.04 -4.06
N ARG A 112 -12.96 -13.02 -3.80
CA ARG A 112 -12.09 -14.21 -3.89
C ARG A 112 -12.57 -15.31 -2.95
N HIS A 113 -12.96 -14.98 -1.73
CA HIS A 113 -13.54 -15.95 -0.81
C HIS A 113 -14.86 -16.54 -1.33
N CYS A 114 -15.70 -15.76 -1.98
CA CYS A 114 -16.95 -16.27 -2.55
C CYS A 114 -16.74 -17.14 -3.81
N TYR A 115 -15.77 -16.80 -4.67
CA TYR A 115 -15.57 -17.48 -5.96
C TYR A 115 -14.56 -18.63 -5.94
N PHE A 116 -13.63 -18.68 -4.98
CA PHE A 116 -12.65 -19.77 -4.84
C PHE A 116 -12.98 -20.77 -3.71
N ALA A 117 -14.05 -20.55 -2.94
CA ALA A 117 -14.56 -21.53 -1.98
C ALA A 117 -15.62 -22.48 -2.56
N SER A 118 -15.71 -22.60 -3.89
CA SER A 118 -16.59 -23.54 -4.60
C SER A 118 -15.79 -24.66 -5.26
#